data_AF-A0A0N0EBH1-F1
#
_entry.id   AF-A0A0N0EBH1-F1
#
_cell.length_a   1.000
_cell.length_b   1.000
_cell.length_c   1.000
_cell.angle_alpha   90.00
_cell.angle_beta   90.00
_cell.angle_gamma   90.00
#
_symmetry.space_group_name_H-M   'P 1'
#
loop_
_entity.id
_entity.type
_entity.pdbx_description
1 polymer ?
#
loop_
_entity_poly.entity_id
_entity_poly.type
_entity_poly.pdbx_seq_one_letter_code
_entity_poly.pdbx_strand_id
1 'polypeptide(L)'
;MKKRNLFFFGSILILILLGWFSYEKITDDAYEGMTIIPEQQRDIPLYKGLKASRSQYEIEGDRWEEIYSFYQEELPKRGWKVEYIQSALDDNDEENDWSGFYSSWRKEGFDGVLRISAHYQSFDEKTEVTFDKHPIFTSTPWVKDIPTSICIYASLDDSNCTKINNHSKIIEVQSLINNAIDREKEDQIPKRKKASILVVGDLEIEVYYESDKEIYFLSEKGWKVMKPDPTFFEVTNLTP
;
A
#
# COMPACT_ATOMS: atom_id res chain seq x y z
N MET A 1 55.09 16.00 17.55
CA MET A 1 53.76 16.20 18.16
C MET A 1 53.48 15.06 19.13
N LYS A 2 53.22 15.37 20.40
CA LYS A 2 53.25 14.40 21.51
C LYS A 2 52.04 13.46 21.44
N LYS A 3 52.22 12.16 21.74
CA LYS A 3 51.17 11.10 21.79
C LYS A 3 49.87 11.55 22.48
N ARG A 4 49.97 12.50 23.42
CA ARG A 4 48.84 13.15 24.10
C ARG A 4 47.88 13.86 23.14
N ASN A 5 48.38 14.58 22.14
CA ASN A 5 47.53 15.28 21.16
C ASN A 5 46.81 14.28 20.23
N LEU A 6 47.47 13.18 19.87
CA LEU A 6 46.84 12.10 19.07
C LEU A 6 45.70 11.43 19.85
N PHE A 7 45.88 11.24 21.16
CA PHE A 7 44.83 10.71 22.05
C PHE A 7 43.64 11.67 22.17
N PHE A 8 43.90 12.98 22.30
CA PHE A 8 42.85 14.01 22.33
C PHE A 8 42.06 14.10 21.01
N PHE A 9 42.73 14.07 19.86
CA PHE A 9 42.05 14.06 18.56
C PHE A 9 41.26 12.77 18.34
N GLY A 10 41.78 11.62 18.77
CA GLY A 10 41.07 10.35 18.75
C GLY A 10 39.81 10.36 19.62
N SER A 11 39.87 10.91 20.83
CA SER A 11 38.69 11.01 21.70
C SER A 11 37.62 11.96 21.15
N ILE A 12 38.02 13.07 20.52
CA ILE A 12 37.07 14.00 19.88
C ILE A 12 36.38 13.32 18.70
N LEU A 13 37.14 12.58 17.86
CA LEU A 13 36.55 11.85 16.74
C LEU A 13 35.55 10.77 17.20
N ILE A 14 35.88 10.03 18.26
CA ILE A 14 34.97 9.04 18.86
C ILE A 14 33.69 9.72 19.38
N LEU A 15 33.79 10.88 20.03
CA LEU A 15 32.60 11.62 20.50
C LEU A 15 31.73 12.12 19.34
N ILE A 16 32.34 12.56 18.24
CA ILE A 16 31.60 12.96 17.02
C ILE A 16 30.89 11.75 16.43
N LEU A 17 31.57 10.60 16.30
CA LEU A 17 30.97 9.37 15.75
C LEU A 17 29.86 8.81 16.65
N LEU A 18 30.05 8.83 17.97
CA LEU A 18 29.00 8.42 18.92
C LEU A 18 27.82 9.40 18.89
N GLY A 19 28.07 10.70 18.81
CA GLY A 19 27.02 11.71 18.69
C GLY A 19 26.22 11.56 17.38
N TRP A 20 26.92 11.29 16.27
CA TRP A 20 26.29 11.01 14.98
C TRP A 20 25.42 9.75 15.03
N PHE A 21 25.97 8.65 15.55
CA PHE A 21 25.24 7.37 15.68
C PHE A 21 24.03 7.48 16.61
N SER A 22 24.17 8.17 17.75
CA SER A 22 23.04 8.43 18.65
C SER A 22 21.98 9.32 18.01
N TYR A 23 22.37 10.30 17.20
CA TYR A 23 21.43 11.15 16.47
C TYR A 23 20.64 10.35 15.43
N GLU A 24 21.34 9.56 14.58
CA GLU A 24 20.68 8.67 13.61
C GLU A 24 19.71 7.70 14.29
N LYS A 25 20.13 7.08 15.39
CA LYS A 25 19.27 6.14 16.11
C LYS A 25 18.01 6.81 16.68
N ILE A 26 18.13 8.00 17.27
CA ILE A 26 16.97 8.73 17.81
C ILE A 26 16.03 9.16 16.68
N THR A 27 16.57 9.55 15.52
CA THR A 27 15.74 9.86 14.36
C THR A 27 15.05 8.62 13.82
N ASP A 28 15.72 7.48 13.74
CA ASP A 28 15.13 6.22 13.27
C ASP A 28 14.00 5.74 14.19
N ASP A 29 14.21 5.81 15.52
CA ASP A 29 13.19 5.45 16.50
C ASP A 29 11.97 6.41 16.46
N ALA A 30 12.17 7.68 16.07
CA ALA A 30 11.11 8.68 15.98
C ALA A 30 10.22 8.53 14.74
N TYR A 31 10.65 7.77 13.73
CA TYR A 31 9.89 7.53 12.49
C TYR A 31 9.50 6.06 12.30
N GLU A 32 9.66 5.23 13.35
CA GLU A 32 9.37 3.81 13.30
C GLU A 32 7.90 3.52 12.96
N GLY A 33 7.67 2.96 11.77
CA GLY A 33 6.33 2.61 11.28
C GLY A 33 5.69 3.68 10.39
N MET A 34 6.37 4.82 10.17
CA MET A 34 5.94 5.81 9.19
C MET A 34 6.36 5.41 7.78
N THR A 35 5.42 5.46 6.83
CA THR A 35 5.74 5.22 5.42
C THR A 35 6.09 6.51 4.66
N ILE A 36 5.76 7.68 5.24
CA ILE A 36 6.12 9.01 4.72
C ILE A 36 6.66 9.85 5.87
N ILE A 37 7.84 10.45 5.65
CA ILE A 37 8.45 11.43 6.54
C ILE A 37 8.48 12.77 5.79
N PRO A 38 7.54 13.71 6.04
CA PRO A 38 7.47 14.99 5.34
C PRO A 38 8.79 15.77 5.29
N GLU A 39 9.60 15.75 6.35
CA GLU A 39 10.90 16.43 6.40
C GLU A 39 11.91 15.91 5.36
N GLN A 40 11.73 14.67 4.89
CA GLN A 40 12.56 14.05 3.86
C GLN A 40 11.98 14.23 2.44
N GLN A 41 10.78 14.80 2.31
CA GLN A 41 10.05 14.96 1.06
C GLN A 41 9.91 16.44 0.70
N ARG A 42 10.39 16.86 -0.48
CA ARG A 42 10.35 18.27 -0.88
C ARG A 42 8.94 18.80 -1.13
N ASP A 43 8.03 17.91 -1.48
CA ASP A 43 6.70 18.22 -1.97
C ASP A 43 5.57 17.88 -1.00
N ILE A 44 5.90 17.38 0.19
CA ILE A 44 4.95 17.16 1.28
C ILE A 44 5.34 18.13 2.41
N PRO A 45 4.64 19.27 2.54
CA PRO A 45 4.96 20.25 3.57
C PRO A 45 4.56 19.71 4.95
N LEU A 46 5.27 20.11 6.01
CA LEU A 46 4.89 19.78 7.38
C LEU A 46 4.21 20.99 8.04
N TYR A 47 3.03 20.78 8.63
CA TYR A 47 2.36 21.83 9.41
C TYR A 47 3.23 22.26 10.60
N LYS A 48 3.35 23.57 10.80
CA LYS A 48 4.26 24.13 11.81
C LYS A 48 3.82 23.71 13.22
N GLY A 49 4.74 23.08 13.95
CA GLY A 49 4.52 22.69 15.34
C GLY A 49 4.24 21.19 15.51
N LEU A 50 3.92 20.48 14.43
CA LEU A 50 3.92 19.02 14.43
C LEU A 50 5.31 18.50 14.75
N LYS A 51 5.37 17.54 15.67
CA LYS A 51 6.60 16.85 16.05
C LYS A 51 6.42 15.36 15.84
N ALA A 52 7.42 14.72 15.26
CA ALA A 52 7.44 13.27 15.13
C ALA A 52 7.41 12.60 16.50
N SER A 53 6.52 11.63 16.62
CA SER A 53 6.37 10.61 17.65
C SER A 53 6.51 9.26 16.94
N ARG A 54 6.80 8.18 17.66
CA ARG A 54 7.23 6.88 17.08
C ARG A 54 6.57 6.52 15.73
N SER A 55 5.24 6.57 15.63
CA SER A 55 4.48 6.19 14.43
C SER A 55 3.60 7.31 13.82
N GLN A 56 3.64 8.53 14.36
CA GLN A 56 2.77 9.64 13.95
C GLN A 56 3.36 11.02 14.31
N TYR A 57 2.73 12.10 13.90
CA TYR A 57 3.07 13.45 14.33
C TYR A 57 2.06 13.96 15.35
N GLU A 58 2.52 14.75 16.32
CA GLU A 58 1.67 15.25 17.40
C GLU A 58 1.86 16.77 17.57
N ILE A 59 0.78 17.46 17.94
CA ILE A 59 0.77 18.87 18.35
C ILE A 59 -0.24 19.09 19.47
N GLU A 60 0.12 19.94 20.43
CA GLU A 60 -0.75 20.29 21.56
C GLU A 60 -2.03 21.02 21.12
N GLY A 61 -3.13 20.67 21.76
CA GLY A 61 -4.46 21.23 21.57
C GLY A 61 -5.20 20.66 20.37
N ASP A 62 -6.46 21.08 20.28
CA ASP A 62 -7.32 20.83 19.13
C ASP A 62 -6.89 21.75 17.96
N ARG A 63 -6.28 21.14 16.95
CA ARG A 63 -5.67 21.82 15.79
C ARG A 63 -6.05 21.15 14.48
N TRP A 64 -6.92 20.13 14.48
CA TRP A 64 -7.13 19.30 13.29
C TRP A 64 -7.74 20.11 12.13
N GLU A 65 -8.60 21.11 12.41
CA GLU A 65 -9.17 22.01 11.39
C GLU A 65 -8.12 22.91 10.71
N GLU A 66 -7.18 23.43 11.50
CA GLU A 66 -6.06 24.25 10.99
C GLU A 66 -5.16 23.41 10.08
N ILE A 67 -4.87 22.18 10.51
CA ILE A 67 -4.06 21.20 9.77
C ILE A 67 -4.76 20.78 8.48
N TYR A 68 -6.07 20.53 8.54
CA TYR A 68 -6.90 20.24 7.37
C TYR A 68 -6.81 21.36 6.33
N SER A 69 -7.08 22.60 6.77
CA SER A 69 -7.04 23.79 5.93
C SER A 69 -5.66 24.00 5.29
N PHE A 70 -4.59 23.79 6.07
CA PHE A 70 -3.22 23.88 5.58
C PHE A 70 -2.95 22.91 4.43
N TYR A 71 -3.33 21.64 4.56
CA TYR A 71 -3.09 20.65 3.51
C TYR A 71 -3.97 20.87 2.28
N GLN A 72 -5.22 21.33 2.47
CA GLN A 72 -6.07 21.73 1.36
C GLN A 72 -5.47 22.88 0.54
N GLU A 73 -4.76 23.80 1.18
CA GLU A 73 -4.14 24.93 0.51
C GLU A 73 -2.77 24.59 -0.11
N GLU A 74 -1.89 23.91 0.64
CA GLU A 74 -0.48 23.76 0.26
C GLU A 74 -0.21 22.61 -0.71
N LEU A 75 -0.97 21.50 -0.62
CA LEU A 75 -0.72 20.33 -1.48
C LEU A 75 -1.02 20.63 -2.96
N PRO A 76 -2.14 21.30 -3.33
CA PRO A 76 -2.38 21.68 -4.72
C PRO A 76 -1.29 22.56 -5.34
N LYS A 77 -0.72 23.49 -4.56
CA LYS A 77 0.39 24.35 -4.99
C LYS A 77 1.65 23.54 -5.36
N ARG A 78 1.78 22.33 -4.85
CA ARG A 78 2.90 21.40 -5.06
C ARG A 78 2.57 20.29 -6.07
N GLY A 79 1.46 20.40 -6.78
CA GLY A 79 1.05 19.50 -7.85
C GLY A 79 0.27 18.26 -7.40
N TRP A 80 -0.13 18.20 -6.13
CA TRP A 80 -1.02 17.15 -5.64
C TRP A 80 -2.47 17.43 -6.05
N LYS A 81 -3.19 16.36 -6.38
CA LYS A 81 -4.61 16.39 -6.71
C LYS A 81 -5.37 15.57 -5.68
N VAL A 82 -6.49 16.11 -5.21
CA VAL A 82 -7.39 15.38 -4.32
C VAL A 82 -7.93 14.15 -5.02
N GLU A 83 -7.85 13.00 -4.35
CA GLU A 83 -8.52 11.76 -4.75
C GLU A 83 -9.75 11.50 -3.86
N TYR A 84 -9.63 11.74 -2.55
CA TYR A 84 -10.72 11.60 -1.58
C TYR A 84 -10.48 12.54 -0.40
N ILE A 85 -11.55 13.10 0.16
CA ILE A 85 -11.55 13.88 1.40
C ILE A 85 -12.80 13.54 2.20
N GLN A 86 -12.63 13.44 3.51
CA GLN A 86 -13.69 13.37 4.49
C GLN A 86 -13.25 14.17 5.73
N SER A 87 -14.18 14.90 6.33
CA SER A 87 -13.93 15.68 7.53
C SER A 87 -15.13 15.62 8.46
N ALA A 88 -14.90 15.75 9.77
CA ALA A 88 -15.96 15.99 10.75
C ALA A 88 -16.74 17.29 10.47
N LEU A 89 -16.15 18.25 9.74
CA LEU A 89 -16.86 19.48 9.30
C LEU A 89 -18.07 19.19 8.41
N ASP A 90 -18.06 18.05 7.70
CA ASP A 90 -19.11 17.65 6.78
C ASP A 90 -20.15 16.72 7.44
N ASP A 91 -19.96 16.35 8.72
CA ASP A 91 -20.90 15.52 9.47
C ASP A 91 -21.99 16.41 10.10
N ASN A 92 -23.26 16.09 9.81
CA ASN A 92 -24.41 16.82 10.35
C ASN A 92 -24.90 16.20 11.67
N ASP A 93 -24.28 15.11 12.12
CA ASP A 93 -24.57 14.47 13.39
C ASP A 93 -23.74 15.12 14.51
N GLU A 94 -24.33 16.09 15.21
CA GLU A 94 -23.71 16.78 16.35
C GLU A 94 -23.29 15.80 17.48
N GLU A 95 -23.83 14.58 17.52
CA GLU A 95 -23.44 13.54 18.50
C GLU A 95 -22.21 12.73 18.05
N ASN A 96 -21.76 12.87 16.80
CA ASN A 96 -20.67 12.09 16.19
C ASN A 96 -19.55 12.97 15.60
N ASP A 97 -19.17 14.03 16.31
CA ASP A 97 -17.95 14.76 15.98
C ASP A 97 -16.72 13.93 16.39
N TRP A 98 -16.14 13.24 15.40
CA TRP A 98 -14.89 12.49 15.56
C TRP A 98 -13.65 13.39 15.51
N SER A 99 -13.84 14.72 15.42
CA SER A 99 -12.85 15.80 15.54
C SER A 99 -11.60 15.52 14.71
N GLY A 100 -11.80 15.33 13.40
CA GLY A 100 -10.73 14.93 12.51
C GLY A 100 -11.04 15.04 11.02
N PHE A 101 -10.03 14.67 10.23
CA PHE A 101 -10.16 14.52 8.79
C PHE A 101 -9.33 13.36 8.27
N TYR A 102 -9.73 12.88 7.10
CA TYR A 102 -8.97 11.94 6.30
C TYR A 102 -8.96 12.42 4.86
N SER A 103 -7.79 12.46 4.25
CA SER A 103 -7.61 12.90 2.88
C SER A 103 -6.61 12.02 2.15
N SER A 104 -6.81 11.88 0.84
CA SER A 104 -5.91 11.16 -0.03
C SER A 104 -5.61 11.97 -1.29
N TRP A 105 -4.35 11.92 -1.71
CA TRP A 105 -3.77 12.82 -2.69
C TRP A 105 -2.90 12.06 -3.66
N ARG A 106 -3.05 12.39 -4.95
CA ARG A 106 -2.26 11.80 -6.03
C ARG A 106 -1.40 12.86 -6.70
N LYS A 107 -0.17 12.48 -7.05
CA LYS A 107 0.76 13.35 -7.78
C LYS A 107 1.48 12.58 -8.87
N GLU A 108 1.68 13.22 -10.01
CA GLU A 108 2.46 12.65 -11.10
C GLU A 108 3.92 12.44 -10.68
N GLY A 109 4.46 11.24 -10.93
CA GLY A 109 5.81 10.87 -10.53
C GLY A 109 5.96 10.47 -9.06
N PHE A 110 4.89 10.55 -8.25
CA PHE A 110 4.86 9.94 -6.92
C PHE A 110 4.33 8.51 -7.03
N ASP A 111 5.10 7.55 -6.54
CA ASP A 111 4.79 6.12 -6.59
C ASP A 111 3.71 5.74 -5.55
N GLY A 112 2.49 6.23 -5.67
CA GLY A 112 1.41 5.88 -4.74
C GLY A 112 0.39 6.99 -4.52
N VAL A 113 -0.35 6.85 -3.42
CA VAL A 113 -1.29 7.84 -2.91
C VAL A 113 -0.80 8.30 -1.53
N LEU A 114 -0.65 9.60 -1.35
CA LEU A 114 -0.41 10.21 -0.05
C LEU A 114 -1.73 10.24 0.71
N ARG A 115 -1.79 9.59 1.86
CA ARG A 115 -2.90 9.67 2.80
C ARG A 115 -2.48 10.51 3.99
N ILE A 116 -3.34 11.46 4.37
CA ILE A 116 -3.16 12.27 5.56
C ILE A 116 -4.41 12.13 6.39
N SER A 117 -4.25 11.68 7.63
CA SER A 117 -5.31 11.66 8.62
C SER A 117 -4.91 12.49 9.81
N ALA A 118 -5.83 13.26 10.36
CA ALA A 118 -5.66 13.89 11.65
C ALA A 118 -6.89 13.67 12.52
N HIS A 119 -6.68 13.56 13.82
CA HIS A 119 -7.76 13.55 14.79
C HIS A 119 -7.30 14.18 16.11
N TYR A 120 -8.21 14.83 16.81
CA TYR A 120 -7.97 15.34 18.15
C TYR A 120 -8.23 14.25 19.20
N GLN A 121 -7.23 13.98 20.02
CA GLN A 121 -7.30 13.07 21.15
C GLN A 121 -7.53 13.87 22.44
N SER A 122 -8.79 13.96 22.87
CA SER A 122 -9.17 14.80 24.02
C SER A 122 -8.57 14.34 25.35
N PHE A 123 -8.23 13.06 25.49
CA PHE A 123 -7.64 12.54 26.73
C PHE A 123 -6.22 13.06 26.95
N ASP A 124 -5.44 13.17 25.88
CA ASP A 124 -4.05 13.64 25.90
C ASP A 124 -3.93 15.12 25.49
N GLU A 125 -5.05 15.79 25.24
CA GLU A 125 -5.15 17.20 24.79
C GLU A 125 -4.25 17.51 23.59
N LYS A 126 -4.16 16.58 22.63
CA LYS A 126 -3.27 16.69 21.46
C LYS A 126 -3.96 16.28 20.16
N THR A 127 -3.54 16.86 19.05
CA THR A 127 -3.91 16.42 17.71
C THR A 127 -2.83 15.50 17.15
N GLU A 128 -3.23 14.32 16.72
CA GLU A 128 -2.36 13.32 16.10
C GLU A 128 -2.55 13.33 14.58
N VAL A 129 -1.45 13.25 13.82
CA VAL A 129 -1.44 13.31 12.36
C VAL A 129 -0.58 12.20 11.79
N THR A 130 -1.12 11.44 10.84
CA THR A 130 -0.41 10.35 10.16
C THR A 130 -0.24 10.67 8.68
N PHE A 131 0.93 10.34 8.13
CA PHE A 131 1.23 10.41 6.71
C PHE A 131 1.55 9.02 6.20
N ASP A 132 0.71 8.53 5.29
CA ASP A 132 0.86 7.18 4.75
C ASP A 132 0.98 7.17 3.23
N LYS A 133 1.88 6.32 2.74
CA LYS A 133 2.02 5.96 1.34
C LYS A 133 1.18 4.72 1.10
N HIS A 134 0.06 4.88 0.40
CA HIS A 134 -0.73 3.75 -0.05
C HIS A 134 -0.36 3.37 -1.49
N PRO A 135 -0.11 2.09 -1.81
CA PRO A 135 0.15 1.68 -3.19
C PRO A 135 -1.07 1.92 -4.08
N ILE A 136 -0.82 2.24 -5.34
CA ILE A 136 -1.87 2.29 -6.36
C ILE A 136 -2.02 0.87 -6.92
N PHE A 137 -3.11 0.19 -6.56
CA PHE A 137 -3.45 -1.08 -7.17
C PHE A 137 -4.08 -0.82 -8.54
N THR A 138 -3.52 -1.45 -9.58
CA THR A 138 -4.06 -1.41 -10.94
C THR A 138 -4.52 -2.79 -11.35
N SER A 139 -5.53 -2.88 -12.21
CA SER A 139 -6.05 -4.13 -12.74
C SER A 139 -6.18 -4.01 -14.25
N THR A 140 -5.15 -4.46 -14.97
CA THR A 140 -5.11 -4.43 -16.43
C THR A 140 -5.84 -5.66 -17.00
N PRO A 141 -6.79 -5.50 -17.95
CA PRO A 141 -7.46 -6.64 -18.56
C PRO A 141 -6.49 -7.54 -19.33
N TRP A 142 -6.40 -8.82 -18.96
CA TRP A 142 -5.63 -9.83 -19.67
C TRP A 142 -6.45 -10.55 -20.75
N VAL A 143 -7.72 -10.82 -20.45
CA VAL A 143 -8.65 -11.55 -21.32
C VAL A 143 -9.68 -10.55 -21.82
N LYS A 144 -9.50 -10.05 -23.05
CA LYS A 144 -10.36 -9.00 -23.63
C LYS A 144 -11.66 -9.57 -24.20
N ASP A 145 -11.54 -10.63 -24.99
CA ASP A 145 -12.67 -11.30 -25.63
C ASP A 145 -13.15 -12.48 -24.79
N ILE A 146 -14.47 -12.74 -24.81
CA ILE A 146 -15.06 -13.88 -24.11
C ILE A 146 -14.75 -15.15 -24.94
N PRO A 147 -13.95 -16.11 -24.43
CA PRO A 147 -13.67 -17.33 -25.19
C PRO A 147 -14.89 -18.25 -25.24
N THR A 148 -14.91 -19.16 -26.20
CA THR A 148 -15.98 -20.18 -26.30
C THR A 148 -15.87 -21.25 -25.21
N SER A 149 -14.67 -21.46 -24.68
CA SER A 149 -14.40 -22.41 -23.61
C SER A 149 -13.11 -22.09 -22.88
N ILE A 150 -13.01 -22.58 -21.65
CA ILE A 150 -11.78 -22.55 -20.83
C ILE A 150 -11.37 -23.99 -20.52
N CYS A 151 -10.07 -24.27 -20.57
CA CYS A 151 -9.51 -25.60 -20.32
C CYS A 151 -8.66 -25.51 -19.04
N ILE A 152 -9.01 -26.32 -18.02
CA ILE A 152 -8.39 -26.28 -16.69
C ILE A 152 -7.66 -27.59 -16.40
N TYR A 153 -6.36 -27.50 -16.18
CA TYR A 153 -5.50 -28.58 -15.73
C TYR A 153 -5.37 -28.48 -14.20
N ALA A 154 -5.72 -29.52 -13.45
CA ALA A 154 -5.77 -29.45 -12.00
C ALA A 154 -4.36 -29.43 -11.36
N SER A 155 -3.35 -29.90 -12.09
CA SER A 155 -1.94 -29.80 -11.76
C SER A 155 -1.10 -29.36 -12.97
N LEU A 156 0.15 -28.93 -12.73
CA LEU A 156 1.08 -28.53 -13.80
C LEU A 156 1.50 -29.69 -14.71
N ASP A 157 1.40 -30.94 -14.23
CA ASP A 157 1.81 -32.14 -14.95
C ASP A 157 0.63 -32.89 -15.61
N ASP A 158 -0.59 -32.37 -15.47
CA ASP A 158 -1.79 -33.01 -16.02
C ASP A 158 -1.78 -32.95 -17.55
N SER A 159 -2.05 -34.10 -18.19
CA SER A 159 -2.18 -34.18 -19.65
C SER A 159 -3.60 -33.89 -20.16
N ASN A 160 -4.60 -34.01 -19.30
CA ASN A 160 -6.01 -33.82 -19.62
C ASN A 160 -6.57 -32.63 -18.85
N CYS A 161 -7.32 -31.78 -19.52
CA CYS A 161 -8.01 -30.67 -18.87
C CYS A 161 -9.50 -30.92 -18.73
N THR A 162 -10.09 -30.28 -17.71
CA THR A 162 -11.53 -30.14 -17.57
C THR A 162 -11.97 -28.92 -18.36
N LYS A 163 -12.85 -29.13 -19.34
CA LYS A 163 -13.36 -28.05 -20.21
C LYS A 163 -14.61 -27.40 -19.62
N ILE A 164 -14.58 -26.08 -19.46
CA ILE A 164 -15.72 -25.25 -19.11
C ILE A 164 -16.29 -24.66 -20.40
N ASN A 165 -17.56 -24.96 -20.68
CA ASN A 165 -18.31 -24.40 -21.81
C ASN A 165 -19.51 -23.55 -21.35
N ASN A 166 -19.74 -23.43 -20.03
CA ASN A 166 -20.84 -22.63 -19.50
C ASN A 166 -20.51 -21.15 -19.62
N HIS A 167 -21.30 -20.40 -20.38
CA HIS A 167 -21.05 -18.99 -20.67
C HIS A 167 -20.94 -18.12 -19.42
N SER A 168 -21.81 -18.30 -18.43
CA SER A 168 -21.76 -17.55 -17.17
C SER A 168 -20.49 -17.86 -16.38
N LYS A 169 -20.08 -19.14 -16.30
CA LYS A 169 -18.80 -19.50 -15.65
C LYS A 169 -17.59 -18.90 -16.37
N ILE A 170 -17.62 -18.84 -17.70
CA ILE A 170 -16.53 -18.26 -18.50
C ILE A 170 -16.40 -16.75 -18.23
N ILE A 171 -17.52 -16.02 -18.23
CA ILE A 171 -17.55 -14.59 -17.90
C ILE A 171 -17.02 -14.35 -16.48
N GLU A 172 -17.39 -15.21 -15.53
CA GLU A 172 -16.94 -15.07 -14.15
C GLU A 172 -15.43 -15.29 -14.02
N VAL A 173 -14.88 -16.34 -14.63
CA VAL A 173 -13.43 -16.59 -14.66
C VAL A 173 -12.68 -15.40 -15.29
N GLN A 174 -13.20 -14.87 -16.41
CA GLN A 174 -12.62 -13.68 -17.06
C GLN A 174 -12.65 -12.47 -16.13
N SER A 175 -13.78 -12.22 -15.46
CA SER A 175 -13.95 -11.12 -14.50
C SER A 175 -12.93 -11.22 -13.37
N LEU A 176 -12.79 -12.39 -12.76
CA LEU A 176 -11.85 -12.63 -11.65
C LEU A 176 -10.40 -12.39 -12.08
N ILE A 177 -9.97 -12.90 -13.25
CA ILE A 177 -8.62 -12.68 -13.78
C ILE A 177 -8.38 -11.19 -14.09
N ASN A 178 -9.34 -10.52 -14.72
CA ASN A 178 -9.16 -9.12 -15.13
C ASN A 178 -9.21 -8.15 -13.95
N ASN A 179 -10.00 -8.45 -12.92
CA ASN A 179 -10.12 -7.63 -11.71
C ASN A 179 -8.98 -7.88 -10.72
N ALA A 180 -8.26 -9.00 -10.84
CA ALA A 180 -7.08 -9.25 -10.05
C ALA A 180 -6.02 -8.16 -10.24
N ILE A 181 -5.35 -7.82 -9.14
CA ILE A 181 -4.41 -6.71 -9.02
C ILE A 181 -3.11 -7.07 -9.74
N ASP A 182 -2.68 -6.20 -10.65
CA ASP A 182 -1.36 -6.27 -11.28
C ASP A 182 -0.28 -6.13 -10.21
N ARG A 183 0.72 -7.01 -10.27
CA ARG A 183 1.90 -6.90 -9.43
C ARG A 183 3.10 -6.55 -10.31
N GLU A 184 3.92 -5.63 -9.80
CA GLU A 184 5.20 -5.34 -10.44
C GLU A 184 6.10 -6.58 -10.40
N LYS A 185 7.11 -6.63 -11.28
CA LYS A 185 8.13 -7.69 -11.29
C LYS A 185 9.07 -7.55 -10.10
N GLU A 186 8.55 -7.61 -8.87
CA GLU A 186 9.34 -7.84 -7.67
C GLU A 186 9.29 -9.33 -7.27
N ASP A 187 10.30 -9.73 -6.50
CA ASP A 187 10.86 -11.07 -6.42
C ASP A 187 9.86 -12.20 -6.14
N GLN A 188 9.92 -13.24 -6.99
CA GLN A 188 9.35 -14.58 -6.87
C GLN A 188 7.90 -14.67 -6.34
N ILE A 189 7.01 -15.29 -7.12
CA ILE A 189 5.65 -15.63 -6.67
C ILE A 189 5.75 -16.36 -5.32
N PRO A 190 5.06 -15.85 -4.27
CA PRO A 190 5.10 -16.49 -2.97
C PRO A 190 4.62 -17.93 -3.06
N LYS A 191 5.38 -18.84 -2.43
CA LYS A 191 5.09 -20.28 -2.52
C LYS A 191 3.66 -20.60 -2.10
N ARG A 192 3.03 -21.49 -2.86
CA ARG A 192 1.69 -22.05 -2.59
C ARG A 192 1.75 -23.57 -2.63
N LYS A 193 0.78 -24.21 -1.98
CA LYS A 193 0.70 -25.68 -1.92
C LYS A 193 0.21 -26.29 -3.22
N LYS A 194 -0.61 -25.56 -3.97
CA LYS A 194 -1.24 -26.03 -5.21
C LYS A 194 -0.94 -25.09 -6.35
N ALA A 195 -0.82 -25.69 -7.53
CA ALA A 195 -0.64 -25.01 -8.80
C ALA A 195 -1.52 -25.70 -9.86
N SER A 196 -2.14 -24.94 -10.73
CA SER A 196 -3.01 -25.40 -11.82
C SER A 196 -2.75 -24.55 -13.08
N ILE A 197 -3.23 -24.99 -14.24
CA ILE A 197 -3.12 -24.22 -15.49
C ILE A 197 -4.51 -23.95 -16.04
N LEU A 198 -4.79 -22.67 -16.32
CA LEU A 198 -5.99 -22.21 -17.01
C LEU A 198 -5.59 -21.76 -18.41
N VAL A 199 -6.17 -22.39 -19.43
CA VAL A 199 -6.05 -21.94 -20.83
C VAL A 199 -7.33 -21.20 -21.21
N VAL A 200 -7.22 -19.89 -21.39
CA VAL A 200 -8.33 -18.96 -21.65
C VAL A 200 -8.11 -18.29 -23.02
N GLY A 201 -8.74 -18.82 -24.06
CA GLY A 201 -8.42 -18.45 -25.44
C GLY A 201 -6.99 -18.89 -25.78
N ASP A 202 -6.15 -17.94 -26.20
CA ASP A 202 -4.73 -18.19 -26.50
C ASP A 202 -3.82 -17.93 -25.29
N LEU A 203 -4.38 -17.54 -24.14
CA LEU A 203 -3.62 -17.20 -22.95
C LEU A 203 -3.55 -18.39 -22.00
N GLU A 204 -2.33 -18.85 -21.73
CA GLU A 204 -2.03 -19.80 -20.66
C GLU A 204 -1.72 -19.04 -19.36
N ILE A 205 -2.36 -19.46 -18.27
CA ILE A 205 -2.25 -18.85 -16.96
C ILE A 205 -1.98 -19.94 -15.93
N GLU A 206 -0.79 -19.92 -15.34
CA GLU A 206 -0.50 -20.71 -14.15
C GLU A 206 -1.16 -20.06 -12.93
N VAL A 207 -1.84 -20.85 -12.12
CA VAL A 207 -2.56 -20.38 -10.93
C VAL A 207 -2.05 -21.07 -9.69
N TYR A 208 -1.52 -20.28 -8.76
CA TYR A 208 -0.96 -20.74 -7.50
C TYR A 208 -1.89 -20.35 -6.35
N TYR A 209 -2.34 -21.33 -5.55
CA TYR A 209 -3.39 -21.10 -4.56
C TYR A 209 -3.32 -22.03 -3.33
N GLU A 210 -4.05 -21.63 -2.29
CA GLU A 210 -4.33 -22.37 -1.05
C GLU A 210 -5.61 -21.77 -0.44
N SER A 211 -6.45 -22.58 0.20
CA SER A 211 -7.81 -22.24 0.66
C SER A 211 -8.03 -20.83 1.24
N ASP A 212 -7.16 -20.38 2.13
CA ASP A 212 -7.29 -19.15 2.90
C ASP A 212 -6.24 -18.10 2.51
N LYS A 213 -5.55 -18.32 1.38
CA LYS A 213 -4.48 -17.44 0.91
C LYS A 213 -4.83 -16.83 -0.43
N GLU A 214 -4.12 -15.75 -0.74
CA GLU A 214 -4.23 -15.08 -2.03
C GLU A 214 -3.92 -16.05 -3.17
N ILE A 215 -4.64 -15.87 -4.27
CA ILE A 215 -4.49 -16.63 -5.51
C ILE A 215 -3.62 -15.78 -6.45
N TYR A 216 -2.57 -16.40 -6.97
CA TYR A 216 -1.69 -15.75 -7.95
C TYR A 216 -1.93 -16.30 -9.34
N PHE A 217 -2.04 -15.40 -10.31
CA PHE A 217 -2.08 -15.71 -11.73
C PHE A 217 -0.75 -15.33 -12.35
N LEU A 218 -0.12 -16.23 -13.10
CA LEU A 218 1.11 -15.98 -13.83
C LEU A 218 0.88 -16.29 -15.32
N SER A 219 1.25 -15.36 -16.18
CA SER A 219 1.26 -15.56 -17.64
C SER A 219 2.42 -14.79 -18.27
N GLU A 220 2.57 -14.90 -19.59
CA GLU A 220 3.52 -14.06 -20.35
C GLU A 220 3.29 -12.55 -20.19
N LYS A 221 2.08 -12.12 -19.77
CA LYS A 221 1.72 -10.71 -19.55
C LYS A 221 2.20 -10.17 -18.20
N GLY A 222 2.71 -11.02 -17.31
CA GLY A 222 3.10 -10.69 -15.95
C GLY A 222 2.38 -11.57 -14.93
N TRP A 223 2.31 -11.10 -13.68
CA TRP A 223 1.56 -11.80 -12.64
C TRP A 223 0.58 -10.87 -11.93
N LYS A 224 -0.54 -11.46 -11.50
CA LYS A 224 -1.61 -10.79 -10.77
C LYS A 224 -1.89 -11.51 -9.47
N VAL A 225 -2.52 -10.82 -8.53
CA VAL A 225 -3.01 -11.39 -7.27
C VAL A 225 -4.48 -11.06 -7.05
N MET A 226 -5.21 -12.00 -6.47
CA MET A 226 -6.53 -11.74 -5.89
C MET A 226 -6.61 -12.29 -4.47
N LYS A 227 -7.48 -11.69 -3.66
CA LYS A 227 -7.86 -12.25 -2.36
C LYS A 227 -8.48 -13.65 -2.54
N PRO A 228 -8.40 -14.52 -1.52
CA PRO A 228 -9.12 -15.79 -1.57
C PRO A 228 -10.61 -15.53 -1.82
N ASP A 229 -11.14 -16.14 -2.88
CA ASP A 229 -12.53 -16.01 -3.28
C ASP A 229 -13.11 -17.41 -3.55
N PRO A 230 -14.10 -17.87 -2.77
CA PRO A 230 -14.75 -19.17 -3.00
C PRO A 230 -15.33 -19.31 -4.41
N THR A 231 -15.83 -18.22 -4.99
CA THR A 231 -16.41 -18.23 -6.34
C THR A 231 -15.38 -18.67 -7.37
N PHE A 232 -14.09 -18.32 -7.21
CA PHE A 232 -13.04 -18.81 -8.09
C PHE A 232 -13.01 -20.34 -8.16
N PHE A 233 -13.04 -21.01 -7.00
CA PHE A 233 -13.00 -22.47 -6.91
C PHE A 233 -14.30 -23.12 -7.44
N GLU A 234 -15.45 -22.49 -7.21
CA GLU A 234 -16.75 -22.99 -7.71
C GLU A 234 -16.86 -22.94 -9.24
N VAL A 235 -16.36 -21.87 -9.86
CA VAL A 235 -16.41 -21.73 -11.31
C VAL A 235 -15.34 -22.55 -12.02
N THR A 236 -14.16 -22.71 -11.40
CA THR A 236 -13.05 -23.50 -11.96
C THR A 236 -13.11 -25.00 -11.64
N ASN A 237 -13.95 -25.41 -10.68
CA ASN A 237 -13.98 -26.75 -10.09
C ASN A 237 -12.62 -27.19 -9.49
N LEU A 238 -11.74 -26.24 -9.16
CA LEU A 238 -10.49 -26.52 -8.47
C LEU A 238 -10.75 -26.71 -6.97
N THR A 239 -10.05 -27.65 -6.35
CA THR A 239 -10.16 -27.88 -4.91
C THR A 239 -9.17 -26.98 -4.16
N PRO A 240 -9.62 -26.05 -3.30
CA PRO A 240 -8.77 -25.12 -2.55
C PRO A 240 -7.73 -25.82 -1.66
#